data_AF-A0A1I5GII2-F1
#
_entry.id   AF-A0A1I5GII2-F1
#
_cell.length_a   1.000
_cell.length_b   1.000
_cell.length_c   1.000
_cell.angle_alpha   90.00
_cell.angle_beta   90.00
_cell.angle_gamma   90.00
#
_symmetry.space_group_name_H-M   'P 1'
#
loop_
_entity.id
_entity.type
_entity.pdbx_description
1 polymer ?
#
loop_
_entity_poly.entity_id
_entity_poly.type
_entity_poly.pdbx_seq_one_letter_code
_entity_poly.pdbx_strand_id
1 'polypeptide(L)'
;MSDHINKELSEAERQAYLDKFGVTPADASHDILLQMIEDQFANGLKTQVEPFPETDREFGALLDELRPLNADQLREKLDISGWLLEPYGEDQMRCQECMYYLVHKRWCDLPELDLPAEPQWWCRLWRI
;
A
#
# COMPACT_ATOMS: atom_id res chain seq x y z
N MET A 1 -6.99 -17.73 -21.37
CA MET A 1 -5.57 -17.94 -21.05
C MET A 1 -5.04 -16.59 -20.65
N SER A 2 -5.26 -16.23 -19.39
CA SER A 2 -4.79 -14.96 -18.86
C SER A 2 -3.48 -15.27 -18.17
N ASP A 3 -2.39 -14.82 -18.77
CA ASP A 3 -1.06 -14.92 -18.21
C ASP A 3 -1.06 -14.15 -16.88
N HIS A 4 -1.29 -14.85 -15.78
CA HIS A 4 -0.92 -14.39 -14.45
C HIS A 4 0.60 -14.41 -14.40
N ILE A 5 1.20 -13.38 -14.99
CA ILE A 5 2.63 -13.08 -14.83
C ILE A 5 2.81 -12.88 -13.33
N ASN A 6 3.40 -13.89 -12.69
CA ASN A 6 4.03 -13.76 -11.39
C ASN A 6 5.07 -12.64 -11.55
N LYS A 7 4.67 -11.39 -11.26
CA LYS A 7 5.57 -10.24 -11.27
C LYS A 7 6.38 -10.33 -9.97
N GLU A 8 7.28 -11.30 -9.93
CA GLU A 8 8.38 -11.24 -8.97
C GLU A 8 9.10 -9.90 -9.20
N LEU A 9 9.47 -9.26 -8.08
CA LEU A 9 10.20 -7.99 -8.11
C LEU A 9 11.42 -8.16 -9.01
N SER A 10 11.69 -7.22 -9.93
CA SER A 10 12.84 -7.38 -10.81
C SER A 10 14.14 -7.38 -10.00
N GLU A 11 15.16 -8.10 -10.45
CA GLU A 11 16.46 -8.15 -9.76
C GLU A 11 17.02 -6.74 -9.51
N ALA A 12 16.78 -5.81 -10.45
CA ALA A 12 17.19 -4.42 -10.34
C ALA A 12 16.47 -3.66 -9.22
N GLU A 13 15.15 -3.81 -9.10
CA GLU A 13 14.37 -3.19 -8.02
C GLU A 13 14.76 -3.77 -6.66
N ARG A 14 15.01 -5.08 -6.61
CA ARG A 14 15.42 -5.76 -5.38
C ARG A 14 16.76 -5.22 -4.91
N GLN A 15 17.70 -5.10 -5.84
CA GLN A 15 19.02 -4.56 -5.56
C GLN A 15 18.94 -3.09 -5.11
N ALA A 16 18.07 -2.28 -5.71
CA ALA A 16 17.88 -0.89 -5.31
C ALA A 16 17.40 -0.76 -3.84
N TYR A 17 16.48 -1.63 -3.39
CA TYR A 17 16.08 -1.67 -1.99
C TYR A 17 17.23 -2.07 -1.08
N LEU A 18 17.99 -3.12 -1.44
CA LEU A 18 19.13 -3.57 -0.66
C LEU A 18 20.24 -2.51 -0.57
N ASP A 19 20.53 -1.81 -1.66
CA ASP A 19 21.57 -0.78 -1.71
C ASP A 19 21.19 0.43 -0.84
N LYS A 20 19.90 0.78 -0.78
CA LYS A 20 19.42 1.96 -0.07
C LYS A 20 19.05 1.71 1.38
N PHE A 21 18.38 0.60 1.67
CA PHE A 21 17.80 0.29 2.98
C PHE A 21 18.46 -0.93 3.65
N GLY A 22 19.28 -1.69 2.94
CA GLY A 22 19.94 -2.90 3.45
C GLY A 22 19.05 -4.14 3.52
N VAL A 23 17.74 -4.00 3.28
CA VAL A 23 16.72 -5.06 3.36
C VAL A 23 15.67 -4.87 2.27
N THR A 24 14.93 -5.93 1.92
CA THR A 24 13.76 -5.83 1.03
C THR A 24 12.50 -5.52 1.83
N PRO A 25 11.41 -5.05 1.19
CA PRO A 25 10.17 -4.74 1.91
C PRO A 25 9.59 -5.93 2.69
N ALA A 26 9.72 -7.17 2.20
CA ALA A 26 9.22 -8.36 2.90
C ALA A 26 9.93 -8.63 4.24
N ASP A 27 11.20 -8.25 4.36
CA ASP A 27 12.03 -8.48 5.55
C ASP A 27 12.24 -7.19 6.38
N ALA A 28 11.62 -6.07 5.97
CA ALA A 28 11.82 -4.78 6.60
C ALA A 28 11.16 -4.71 7.98
N SER A 29 11.81 -4.00 8.91
CA SER A 29 11.16 -3.61 10.16
C SER A 29 10.10 -2.53 9.89
N HIS A 30 9.20 -2.33 10.86
CA HIS A 30 8.15 -1.31 10.79
C HIS A 30 8.67 0.07 10.36
N ASP A 31 9.72 0.57 11.03
CA ASP A 31 10.28 1.90 10.76
C ASP A 31 10.92 2.00 9.38
N ILE A 32 11.58 0.93 8.92
CA ILE A 32 12.19 0.89 7.58
C ILE A 32 11.10 0.83 6.51
N LEU A 33 10.03 0.07 6.74
CA LEU A 33 8.94 -0.04 5.78
C LEU A 33 8.17 1.28 5.64
N LEU A 34 8.00 2.06 6.73
CA LEU A 34 7.51 3.44 6.65
C LEU A 34 8.41 4.32 5.77
N GLN A 35 9.72 4.28 6.00
CA GLN A 35 10.68 5.05 5.20
C GLN A 35 10.65 4.64 3.72
N MET A 36 10.49 3.35 3.42
CA MET A 36 10.35 2.86 2.06
C MET A 36 9.09 3.43 1.40
N ILE A 37 7.95 3.47 2.10
CA ILE A 37 6.71 4.07 1.60
C ILE A 37 6.93 5.54 1.29
N GLU A 38 7.42 6.32 2.26
CA GLU A 38 7.68 7.76 2.07
C GLU A 38 8.63 8.02 0.91
N ASP A 39 9.66 7.19 0.77
CA ASP A 39 10.63 7.28 -0.32
C ASP A 39 9.98 7.03 -1.69
N GLN A 40 9.04 6.09 -1.81
CA GLN A 40 8.31 5.89 -3.07
C GLN A 40 7.60 7.18 -3.52
N PHE A 41 6.97 7.89 -2.59
CA PHE A 41 6.29 9.16 -2.87
C PHE A 41 7.28 10.30 -3.10
N ALA A 42 8.39 10.36 -2.36
CA ALA A 42 9.46 11.32 -2.60
C ALA A 42 10.07 11.16 -4.00
N ASN A 43 10.13 9.93 -4.52
CA ASN A 43 10.54 9.61 -5.89
C ASN A 43 9.41 9.75 -6.92
N GLY A 44 8.27 10.33 -6.54
CA GLY A 44 7.19 10.69 -7.45
C GLY A 44 6.22 9.56 -7.80
N LEU A 45 6.06 8.54 -6.93
CA LEU A 45 4.96 7.58 -7.05
C LEU A 45 3.62 8.33 -7.10
N LYS A 46 2.82 8.02 -8.13
CA LYS A 46 1.43 8.42 -8.24
C LYS A 46 0.59 7.16 -8.17
N THR A 47 -0.47 7.18 -7.37
CA THR A 47 -1.32 6.03 -7.09
C THR A 47 -2.71 6.24 -7.70
N GLN A 48 -3.46 5.16 -7.89
CA GLN A 48 -4.79 5.19 -8.48
C GLN A 48 -5.86 5.56 -7.45
N VAL A 49 -5.92 6.82 -7.06
CA VAL A 49 -6.88 7.33 -6.06
C VAL A 49 -8.35 7.09 -6.47
N GLU A 50 -8.66 7.22 -7.76
CA GLU A 50 -10.00 7.03 -8.33
C GLU A 50 -10.00 5.88 -9.36
N PRO A 51 -11.11 5.15 -9.54
CA PRO A 51 -12.38 5.32 -8.83
C PRO A 51 -12.34 4.82 -7.39
N PHE A 52 -12.93 5.58 -6.46
CA PHE A 52 -13.17 5.11 -5.10
C PHE A 52 -14.27 4.04 -5.10
N PRO A 53 -14.04 2.83 -4.56
CA PRO A 53 -15.03 1.75 -4.58
C PRO A 53 -16.23 2.09 -3.70
N GLU A 54 -17.41 2.29 -4.29
CA GLU A 54 -18.66 2.58 -3.56
C GLU A 54 -19.40 1.30 -3.18
N THR A 55 -19.17 0.20 -3.91
CA THR A 55 -19.84 -1.09 -3.67
C THR A 55 -18.89 -2.18 -3.17
N ASP A 56 -19.43 -3.16 -2.45
CA ASP A 56 -18.67 -4.36 -2.02
C ASP A 56 -18.07 -5.13 -3.21
N ARG A 57 -18.73 -5.07 -4.37
CA ARG A 57 -18.24 -5.71 -5.60
C ARG A 57 -16.98 -5.03 -6.12
N GLU A 58 -16.97 -3.70 -6.16
CA GLU A 58 -15.80 -2.91 -6.59
C GLU A 58 -14.66 -3.05 -5.60
N PHE A 59 -14.97 -3.04 -4.30
CA PHE A 59 -14.00 -3.30 -3.25
C PHE A 59 -13.37 -4.69 -3.39
N GLY A 60 -14.18 -5.74 -3.56
CA GLY A 60 -13.71 -7.11 -3.76
C GLY A 60 -12.84 -7.26 -5.00
N ALA A 61 -13.14 -6.56 -6.09
CA ALA A 61 -12.31 -6.57 -7.29
C ALA A 61 -10.90 -6.00 -7.03
N LEU A 62 -10.80 -4.93 -6.24
CA LEU A 62 -9.49 -4.38 -5.82
C LEU A 62 -8.72 -5.36 -4.93
N LEU A 63 -9.40 -6.06 -4.02
CA LEU A 63 -8.74 -7.10 -3.21
C LEU A 63 -8.23 -8.24 -4.09
N ASP A 64 -8.99 -8.65 -5.11
CA ASP A 64 -8.56 -9.70 -6.03
C ASP A 64 -7.31 -9.31 -6.83
N GLU A 65 -7.11 -8.01 -7.11
CA GLU A 65 -5.88 -7.49 -7.72
C GLU A 65 -4.70 -7.47 -6.76
N LEU A 66 -4.93 -7.18 -5.48
CA LEU A 66 -3.88 -7.10 -4.45
C LEU A 66 -3.46 -8.49 -3.92
N ARG A 67 -4.39 -9.44 -3.82
CA ARG A 67 -4.15 -10.77 -3.26
C ARG A 67 -2.97 -11.56 -3.88
N PRO A 68 -2.71 -11.52 -5.20
CA PRO A 68 -1.55 -12.21 -5.76
C PRO A 68 -0.22 -11.52 -5.46
N LEU A 69 -0.22 -10.29 -4.94
CA LEU A 69 1.00 -9.54 -4.66
C LEU A 69 1.66 -10.04 -3.36
N ASN A 70 2.97 -10.22 -3.40
CA ASN A 70 3.76 -10.55 -2.22
C ASN A 70 4.20 -9.27 -1.47
N ALA A 71 4.86 -9.45 -0.32
CA ALA A 71 5.29 -8.35 0.53
C ALA A 71 6.41 -7.48 -0.08
N ASP A 72 7.21 -8.02 -1.01
CA ASP A 72 8.25 -7.24 -1.70
C ASP A 72 7.65 -6.27 -2.73
N GLN A 73 6.47 -6.57 -3.29
CA GLN A 73 5.75 -5.74 -4.27
C GLN A 73 5.07 -4.51 -3.62
N LEU A 74 5.80 -3.81 -2.77
CA LEU A 74 5.35 -2.64 -2.03
C LEU A 74 4.81 -1.55 -2.96
N ARG A 75 5.53 -1.24 -4.04
CA ARG A 75 5.15 -0.16 -4.96
C ARG A 75 3.83 -0.45 -5.66
N GLU A 76 3.64 -1.68 -6.15
CA GLU A 76 2.37 -2.12 -6.75
C GLU A 76 1.22 -2.09 -5.75
N LYS A 77 1.44 -2.54 -4.51
CA LYS A 77 0.43 -2.46 -3.44
C LYS A 77 -0.01 -1.02 -3.18
N LEU A 78 0.93 -0.08 -3.09
CA LEU A 78 0.63 1.35 -2.87
C LEU A 78 -0.15 1.96 -4.05
N ASP A 79 0.22 1.61 -5.29
CA ASP A 79 -0.47 2.08 -6.49
C ASP A 79 -1.92 1.57 -6.56
N ILE A 80 -2.10 0.24 -6.49
CA ILE A 80 -3.42 -0.41 -6.60
C ILE A 80 -4.31 -0.10 -5.39
N SER A 81 -3.76 0.19 -4.21
CA SER A 81 -4.58 0.66 -3.09
C SER A 81 -4.90 2.15 -3.14
N GLY A 82 -4.38 2.90 -4.10
CA GLY A 82 -4.60 4.36 -4.16
C GLY A 82 -4.03 5.08 -2.96
N TRP A 83 -2.85 4.66 -2.48
CA TRP A 83 -2.26 5.18 -1.23
C TRP A 83 -1.90 6.67 -1.35
N LEU A 84 -2.10 7.43 -0.28
CA LEU A 84 -1.74 8.84 -0.14
C LEU A 84 -1.13 9.09 1.24
N LEU A 85 -0.14 9.98 1.28
CA LEU A 85 0.49 10.41 2.53
C LEU A 85 -0.25 11.59 3.21
N GLU A 86 -1.44 11.90 2.72
CA GLU A 86 -2.29 12.99 3.18
C GLU A 86 -3.77 12.57 3.18
N PRO A 87 -4.64 13.28 3.92
CA PRO A 87 -6.07 13.01 3.93
C PRO A 87 -6.70 13.23 2.55
N TYR A 88 -7.79 12.51 2.26
CA TYR A 88 -8.48 12.60 0.97
C TYR A 88 -9.97 12.95 1.10
N GLY A 89 -10.50 13.62 0.06
CA GLY A 89 -11.91 14.00 -0.05
C GLY A 89 -12.34 15.21 0.77
N GLU A 90 -13.61 15.61 0.63
CA GLU A 90 -14.21 16.74 1.36
C GLU A 90 -14.19 16.51 2.87
N ASP A 91 -14.42 15.27 3.29
CA ASP A 91 -14.41 14.85 4.70
C ASP A 91 -13.00 14.68 5.29
N GLN A 92 -11.95 14.88 4.48
CA GLN A 92 -10.55 14.72 4.90
C GLN A 92 -10.34 13.35 5.58
N MET A 93 -10.78 12.30 4.91
CA MET A 93 -10.72 10.91 5.39
C MET A 93 -9.27 10.50 5.65
N ARG A 94 -9.00 9.84 6.76
CA ARG A 94 -7.67 9.36 7.13
C ARG A 94 -7.68 7.91 7.60
N CYS A 95 -6.52 7.28 7.57
CA CYS A 95 -6.28 5.96 8.12
C CYS A 95 -6.74 5.88 9.58
N GLN A 96 -6.56 6.93 10.39
CA GLN A 96 -7.00 6.93 11.79
C GLN A 96 -8.51 6.65 11.98
N GLU A 97 -9.35 7.01 11.01
CA GLU A 97 -10.79 6.72 11.05
C GLU A 97 -11.18 5.41 10.34
N CYS A 98 -10.23 4.72 9.69
CA CYS A 98 -10.48 3.50 8.94
C CYS A 98 -10.65 2.29 9.87
N MET A 99 -11.60 1.40 9.57
CA MET A 99 -11.85 0.18 10.34
C MET A 99 -10.63 -0.78 10.39
N TYR A 100 -9.74 -0.72 9.39
CA TYR A 100 -8.55 -1.57 9.31
C TYR A 100 -7.35 -0.99 10.05
N TYR A 101 -7.43 0.22 10.59
CA TYR A 101 -6.28 0.88 11.19
C TYR A 101 -6.11 0.53 12.67
N LEU A 102 -4.95 -0.03 13.00
CA LEU A 102 -4.56 -0.35 14.37
C LEU A 102 -3.78 0.80 14.99
N VAL A 103 -4.48 1.68 15.71
CA VAL A 103 -3.94 2.92 16.33
C VAL A 103 -2.66 2.68 17.13
N HIS A 104 -2.61 1.64 17.96
CA HIS A 104 -1.44 1.38 18.81
C HIS A 104 -0.22 0.87 18.04
N LYS A 105 -0.41 0.31 16.84
CA LYS A 105 0.65 -0.22 15.99
C LYS A 105 1.01 0.71 14.83
N ARG A 106 0.18 1.72 14.52
CA ARG A 106 0.26 2.53 13.30
C ARG A 106 0.32 1.63 12.05
N TRP A 107 -0.70 0.80 11.90
CA TRP A 107 -0.71 -0.32 10.95
C TRP A 107 -2.05 -0.48 10.27
N CYS A 108 -2.05 -0.82 8.99
CA CYS A 108 -3.22 -1.24 8.23
C CYS A 108 -3.32 -2.77 8.26
N ASP A 109 -4.31 -3.29 8.99
CA ASP A 109 -4.55 -4.73 9.21
C ASP A 109 -5.38 -5.38 8.08
N LEU A 110 -5.54 -4.69 6.94
CA LEU A 110 -6.13 -5.30 5.76
C LEU A 110 -5.14 -6.36 5.22
N PRO A 111 -5.50 -7.66 5.18
CA PRO A 111 -4.55 -8.74 4.88
C PRO A 111 -3.82 -8.60 3.54
N GLU A 112 -4.50 -8.06 2.53
CA GLU A 112 -3.93 -7.82 1.20
C GLU A 112 -2.82 -6.74 1.21
N LEU A 113 -2.90 -5.79 2.15
CA LEU A 113 -1.88 -4.75 2.32
C LEU A 113 -0.87 -5.17 3.37
N ASP A 114 -1.32 -5.26 4.62
CA ASP A 114 -0.50 -5.56 5.80
C ASP A 114 0.74 -4.66 5.84
N LEU A 115 0.50 -3.34 5.92
CA LEU A 115 1.53 -2.29 5.83
C LEU A 115 1.43 -1.31 7.00
N PRO A 116 2.56 -0.69 7.40
CA PRO A 116 2.52 0.41 8.36
C PRO A 116 1.88 1.64 7.72
N ALA A 117 1.17 2.41 8.53
CA ALA A 117 0.43 3.60 8.10
C ALA A 117 0.47 4.70 9.17
N GLU A 118 0.75 5.92 8.76
CA GLU A 118 0.58 7.07 9.65
C GLU A 118 -0.90 7.50 9.73
N PRO A 119 -1.34 8.09 10.86
CA PRO A 119 -2.76 8.34 11.11
C PRO A 119 -3.40 9.27 10.07
N GLN A 120 -2.63 10.19 9.48
CA GLN A 120 -3.07 11.18 8.48
C GLN A 120 -3.02 10.68 7.02
N TRP A 121 -2.58 9.45 6.77
CA TRP A 121 -2.54 8.88 5.44
C TRP A 121 -3.93 8.42 4.98
N TRP A 122 -4.05 7.98 3.74
CA TRP A 122 -5.31 7.48 3.19
C TRP A 122 -5.06 6.44 2.09
N CYS A 123 -6.04 5.58 1.82
CA CYS A 123 -6.05 4.71 0.63
C CYS A 123 -7.49 4.52 0.14
N ARG A 124 -7.67 4.13 -1.13
CA ARG A 124 -9.00 3.92 -1.72
C ARG A 124 -9.76 2.72 -1.15
N LEU A 125 -9.11 1.91 -0.33
CA LEU A 125 -9.73 0.82 0.43
C LEU A 125 -10.24 1.26 1.81
N TRP A 126 -10.28 2.57 2.07
CA TRP A 126 -10.80 3.14 3.30
C TRP A 126 -12.28 2.77 3.51
N ARG A 127 -12.62 2.41 4.76
CA ARG A 127 -13.95 1.97 5.21
C ARG A 127 -14.16 2.36 6.68
N ILE A 128 -15.42 2.57 7.07
CA ILE A 128 -15.88 2.82 8.45
C ILE A 128 -17.01 1.87 8.82
#